data_AF-A0AA85F8V2-F1
#
_entry.id   AF-A0AA85F8V2-F1
#
_cell.length_a   1.000
_cell.length_b   1.000
_cell.length_c   1.000
_cell.angle_alpha   90.00
_cell.angle_beta   90.00
_cell.angle_gamma   90.00
#
_symmetry.space_group_name_H-M   'P 1'
#
loop_
_entity.id
_entity.type
_entity.pdbx_description
1 polymer ?
#
loop_
_entity_poly.entity_id
_entity_poly.type
_entity_poly.pdbx_seq_one_letter_code
_entity_poly.pdbx_strand_id
1 'polypeptide(L)'
;MEYLHTNGRRFFNYFGSLVNFFEQNKFFIKNFTLRGAPYDFRKLPYENTDFMDKLKSLVEETYKNANRRPVVLLGHSMGSLYTLNFLNKQTKLWKKKYIKSYISVSAPFGGTVKALLGVITGDNFGIFYRTPLSFRPILRSFSSIISTIPDPRIWPSDQVIITTPDKNYTAHNYPSLFQDIGFPVGYQVYKKAVHEFMTLDYPKDIPEVYCVYSSGLLTIKRLIYKPSSLFRSEFPNQSPKLEYEDGDGTVNLQSLQHCTKWPNVSVIHLIVSNHVPILADERFLKFVQNHVTTSTVSNN
;
A
#
# COMPACT_ATOMS: atom_id res chain seq x y z
N MET A 1 13.33 2.88 -6.00
CA MET A 1 13.85 1.51 -6.27
C MET A 1 13.30 1.10 -7.62
N GLU A 2 14.08 1.26 -8.70
CA GLU A 2 13.62 0.98 -10.07
C GLU A 2 13.49 -0.53 -10.33
N TYR A 3 14.43 -1.31 -9.80
CA TYR A 3 14.50 -2.77 -9.92
C TYR A 3 14.71 -3.38 -8.53
N LEU A 4 14.06 -4.52 -8.26
CA LEU A 4 14.19 -5.25 -6.99
C LEU A 4 15.42 -6.18 -6.97
N HIS A 5 16.03 -6.43 -8.12
CA HIS A 5 17.26 -7.21 -8.26
C HIS A 5 18.24 -6.49 -9.19
N THR A 6 19.44 -6.18 -8.69
CA THR A 6 20.44 -5.37 -9.40
C THR A 6 21.69 -6.12 -9.84
N ASN A 7 21.92 -7.34 -9.35
CA ASN A 7 23.13 -8.11 -9.66
C ASN A 7 22.88 -9.07 -10.84
N GLY A 8 23.13 -8.62 -12.07
CA GLY A 8 22.94 -9.40 -13.30
C GLY A 8 21.75 -8.93 -14.13
N ARG A 9 20.94 -9.86 -14.66
CA ARG A 9 19.72 -9.49 -15.42
C ARG A 9 18.76 -8.72 -14.50
N ARG A 10 18.34 -7.53 -14.93
CA ARG A 10 17.36 -6.68 -14.25
C ARG A 10 15.98 -7.37 -14.29
N PHE A 11 15.67 -8.15 -13.26
CA PHE A 11 14.35 -8.76 -13.09
C PHE A 11 13.52 -7.94 -12.09
N PHE A 12 12.19 -7.97 -12.26
CA PHE A 12 11.22 -7.22 -11.45
C PHE A 12 11.39 -5.70 -11.52
N ASN A 13 11.05 -5.13 -12.68
CA ASN A 13 10.84 -3.69 -12.85
C ASN A 13 9.65 -3.25 -11.99
N TYR A 14 9.89 -2.33 -11.06
CA TYR A 14 8.87 -1.80 -10.15
C TYR A 14 8.54 -0.34 -10.49
N PHE A 15 9.47 0.58 -10.22
CA PHE A 15 9.36 1.99 -10.62
C PHE A 15 10.09 2.34 -11.91
N GLY A 16 10.80 1.40 -12.53
CA GLY A 16 11.66 1.66 -13.69
C GLY A 16 10.89 2.25 -14.88
N SER A 17 9.70 1.77 -15.18
CA SER A 17 8.87 2.34 -16.28
C SER A 17 8.50 3.79 -16.01
N LEU A 18 8.04 4.11 -14.79
CA LEU A 18 7.71 5.47 -14.38
C LEU A 18 8.94 6.40 -14.43
N VAL A 19 10.08 5.93 -13.93
CA VAL A 19 11.31 6.72 -13.91
C VAL A 19 11.82 6.98 -15.33
N ASN A 20 11.90 5.94 -16.18
CA ASN A 20 12.31 6.08 -17.57
C ASN A 20 11.39 7.05 -18.34
N PHE A 21 10.10 7.03 -18.03
CA PHE A 21 9.13 7.92 -18.64
C PHE A 21 9.34 9.39 -18.23
N PHE A 22 9.70 9.67 -16.97
CA PHE A 22 10.04 11.03 -16.54
C PHE A 22 11.37 11.54 -17.11
N GLU A 23 12.37 10.68 -17.27
CA GLU A 23 13.68 11.06 -17.82
C GLU A 23 13.61 11.56 -19.28
N GLN A 24 12.48 11.36 -19.97
CA GLN A 24 12.22 11.98 -21.27
C GLN A 24 12.19 13.51 -21.19
N ASN A 25 11.89 14.08 -20.01
CA ASN A 25 11.93 15.51 -19.76
C ASN A 25 13.21 15.87 -18.99
N LYS A 26 14.01 16.78 -19.58
CA LYS A 26 15.32 17.22 -19.07
C LYS A 26 15.30 17.80 -17.65
N PHE A 27 14.12 18.19 -17.15
CA PHE A 27 13.96 18.65 -15.77
C PHE A 27 14.09 17.52 -14.74
N PHE A 28 13.67 16.29 -15.06
CA PHE A 28 13.71 15.15 -14.15
C PHE A 28 15.04 14.42 -14.25
N ILE A 29 15.91 14.70 -13.28
CA ILE A 29 17.26 14.16 -13.20
C ILE A 29 17.30 13.22 -11.99
N LYS A 30 17.65 11.96 -12.23
CA LYS A 30 17.83 10.94 -11.19
C LYS A 30 18.74 11.45 -10.08
N ASN A 31 18.37 11.17 -8.83
CA ASN A 31 19.11 11.55 -7.64
C ASN A 31 19.28 13.07 -7.44
N PHE A 32 18.62 13.91 -8.25
CA PHE A 32 18.67 15.36 -8.10
C PHE A 32 17.26 15.97 -7.93
N THR A 33 16.45 15.98 -8.99
CA THR A 33 15.05 16.45 -8.99
C THR A 33 14.04 15.30 -8.98
N LEU A 34 14.45 14.10 -9.41
CA LEU A 34 13.69 12.85 -9.28
C LEU A 34 14.36 11.96 -8.24
N ARG A 35 13.72 11.79 -7.07
CA ARG A 35 14.29 11.12 -5.90
C ARG A 35 13.45 9.94 -5.44
N GLY A 36 14.12 8.84 -5.07
CA GLY A 36 13.49 7.73 -4.37
C GLY A 36 13.70 7.84 -2.86
N ALA A 37 12.68 7.47 -2.08
CA ALA A 37 12.75 7.37 -0.63
C ALA A 37 12.49 5.92 -0.15
N PRO A 38 13.44 4.99 -0.37
CA PRO A 38 13.28 3.61 0.10
C PRO A 38 13.34 3.53 1.63
N TYR A 39 12.64 2.55 2.21
CA TYR A 39 12.62 2.26 3.64
C TYR A 39 12.60 0.74 3.87
N ASP A 40 12.79 0.31 5.12
CA ASP A 40 12.59 -1.08 5.50
C ASP A 40 11.09 -1.40 5.48
N PHE A 41 10.64 -2.00 4.37
CA PHE A 41 9.23 -2.31 4.11
C PHE A 41 8.66 -3.38 5.04
N ARG A 42 9.50 -4.06 5.83
CA ARG A 42 9.07 -5.06 6.83
C ARG A 42 8.48 -4.39 8.08
N LYS A 43 8.84 -3.13 8.29
CA LYS A 43 8.61 -2.35 9.50
C LYS A 43 7.53 -1.29 9.28
N LEU A 44 7.01 -0.72 10.37
CA LEU A 44 6.12 0.45 10.40
C LEU A 44 6.90 1.75 10.68
N PRO A 45 6.31 2.95 10.54
CA PRO A 45 7.05 4.20 10.69
C PRO A 45 7.75 4.36 12.04
N TYR A 46 7.12 3.98 13.14
CA TYR A 46 7.71 4.09 14.48
C TYR A 46 8.88 3.11 14.71
N GLU A 47 9.03 2.09 13.86
CA GLU A 47 10.20 1.18 13.84
C GLU A 47 11.27 1.64 12.84
N ASN A 48 10.90 2.53 11.92
CA ASN A 48 11.79 3.21 10.97
C ASN A 48 12.11 4.62 11.49
N THR A 49 12.71 4.70 12.68
CA THR A 49 12.83 5.94 13.47
C THR A 49 13.34 7.15 12.69
N ASP A 50 14.34 6.95 11.82
CA ASP A 50 14.96 8.06 11.08
C ASP A 50 14.29 8.35 9.74
N PHE A 51 13.39 7.47 9.26
CA PHE A 51 12.90 7.55 7.89
C PHE A 51 12.10 8.83 7.65
N MET A 52 11.25 9.22 8.61
CA MET A 52 10.40 10.41 8.47
C MET A 52 11.23 11.70 8.43
N ASP A 53 12.31 11.78 9.20
CA ASP A 53 13.23 12.93 9.20
C ASP A 53 14.08 12.97 7.92
N LYS A 54 14.54 11.80 7.46
CA LYS A 54 15.24 11.65 6.18
C LYS A 54 14.33 12.02 5.01
N LEU A 55 13.06 11.62 5.03
CA LEU A 55 12.07 11.97 4.01
C LEU A 55 11.82 13.48 3.99
N LYS A 56 11.69 14.11 5.17
CA LYS A 56 11.53 15.57 5.27
C LYS A 56 12.72 16.31 4.68
N SER A 57 13.94 15.91 5.06
CA SER A 57 15.18 16.50 4.54
C SER A 57 15.30 16.31 3.02
N LEU A 58 14.94 15.12 2.53
CA LEU A 58 14.92 14.82 1.10
C LEU A 58 13.95 15.73 0.33
N VAL A 59 12.76 15.99 0.86
CA VAL A 59 11.79 16.92 0.26
C VAL A 59 12.36 18.33 0.21
N GLU A 60 12.95 18.81 1.30
CA GLU A 60 13.51 20.16 1.37
C GLU A 60 14.73 20.35 0.45
N GLU A 61 15.57 19.33 0.31
CA GLU A 61 16.69 19.31 -0.62
C GLU A 61 16.19 19.28 -2.08
N THR A 62 15.22 18.41 -2.38
CA THR A 62 14.62 18.30 -3.72
C THR A 62 13.98 19.61 -4.15
N TYR A 63 13.29 20.30 -3.22
CA TYR A 63 12.74 21.63 -3.45
C TYR A 63 13.83 22.64 -3.83
N LYS A 64 14.97 22.65 -3.13
CA LYS A 64 16.11 23.54 -3.46
C LYS A 64 16.69 23.20 -4.83
N ASN A 65 16.93 21.92 -5.11
CA ASN A 65 17.47 21.44 -6.39
C ASN A 65 16.54 21.75 -7.57
N ALA A 66 15.23 21.74 -7.34
CA ALA A 66 14.18 22.02 -8.30
C ALA A 66 13.90 23.53 -8.48
N ASN A 67 14.88 24.41 -8.17
CA ASN A 67 14.73 25.86 -8.21
C ASN A 67 13.52 26.36 -7.38
N ARG A 68 13.38 25.84 -6.16
CA ARG A 68 12.32 26.20 -5.20
C ARG A 68 10.90 25.91 -5.71
N ARG A 69 10.75 24.88 -6.55
CA ARG A 69 9.44 24.36 -6.95
C ARG A 69 8.93 23.33 -5.94
N PRO A 70 7.68 23.43 -5.46
CA PRO A 70 7.09 22.45 -4.55
C PRO A 70 7.11 21.03 -5.14
N VAL A 71 7.32 20.04 -4.28
CA VAL A 71 7.55 18.64 -4.61
C VAL A 71 6.23 17.88 -4.74
N VAL A 72 6.13 17.00 -5.73
CA VAL A 72 5.06 15.99 -5.84
C VAL A 72 5.48 14.74 -5.07
N LEU A 73 4.69 14.33 -4.08
CA LEU A 73 4.90 13.07 -3.36
C LEU A 73 3.99 11.99 -3.93
N LEU A 74 4.60 10.95 -4.51
CA LEU A 74 3.91 9.81 -5.08
C LEU A 74 4.22 8.57 -4.23
N GLY A 75 3.17 8.04 -3.60
CA GLY A 75 3.23 6.77 -2.88
C GLY A 75 2.57 5.67 -3.71
N HIS A 76 3.08 4.45 -3.61
CA HIS A 76 2.44 3.27 -4.18
C HIS A 76 2.20 2.23 -3.10
N SER A 77 1.02 1.61 -3.12
CA SER A 77 0.60 0.60 -2.14
C SER A 77 0.79 1.11 -0.71
N MET A 78 1.46 0.36 0.16
CA MET A 78 1.79 0.79 1.52
C MET A 78 2.64 2.07 1.59
N GLY A 79 3.42 2.38 0.56
CA GLY A 79 4.15 3.65 0.46
C GLY A 79 3.22 4.86 0.49
N SER A 80 2.01 4.73 -0.06
CA SER A 80 0.97 5.75 0.03
C SER A 80 0.52 6.02 1.47
N LEU A 81 0.39 4.96 2.29
CA LEU A 81 0.02 5.08 3.70
C LEU A 81 1.15 5.73 4.51
N TYR A 82 2.41 5.40 4.19
CA TYR A 82 3.59 6.08 4.73
C TYR A 82 3.58 7.57 4.42
N THR A 83 3.35 7.93 3.16
CA THR A 83 3.26 9.33 2.75
C THR A 83 2.11 10.05 3.44
N LEU A 84 0.94 9.41 3.57
CA LEU A 84 -0.20 9.98 4.28
C LEU A 84 0.12 10.24 5.76
N ASN A 85 0.69 9.24 6.46
CA ASN A 85 1.10 9.37 7.85
C ASN A 85 2.14 10.49 8.03
N PHE A 86 3.12 10.58 7.12
CA PHE A 86 4.12 11.64 7.10
C PHE A 86 3.49 13.02 6.97
N LEU A 87 2.61 13.22 5.98
CA LEU A 87 1.96 14.50 5.70
C LEU A 87 1.04 14.96 6.84
N ASN A 88 0.30 14.03 7.46
CA ASN A 88 -0.56 14.34 8.60
C ASN A 88 0.22 14.79 9.85
N LYS A 89 1.52 14.49 9.92
CA LYS A 89 2.42 14.94 11.00
C LYS A 89 3.17 16.24 10.68
N GLN A 90 3.08 16.77 9.44
CA GLN A 90 3.74 18.03 9.08
C GLN A 90 2.85 19.25 9.33
N THR A 91 3.48 20.39 9.61
CA THR A 91 2.77 21.66 9.81
C THR A 91 2.17 22.19 8.50
N LYS A 92 1.08 22.94 8.62
CA LYS A 92 0.44 23.63 7.48
C LYS A 92 1.42 24.48 6.67
N LEU A 93 2.27 25.25 7.35
CA LEU A 93 3.26 26.11 6.70
C LEU A 93 4.30 25.30 5.91
N TRP A 94 4.76 24.18 6.46
CA TRP A 94 5.70 23.29 5.78
C TRP A 94 5.06 22.69 4.52
N LYS A 95 3.84 22.15 4.65
CA LYS A 95 3.10 21.56 3.52
C LYS A 95 2.87 22.58 2.39
N LYS A 96 2.38 23.78 2.72
CA LYS A 96 2.15 24.86 1.74
C LYS A 96 3.42 25.30 1.01
N LYS A 97 4.58 25.25 1.68
CA LYS A 97 5.86 25.65 1.09
C LYS A 97 6.46 24.58 0.19
N TYR A 98 6.46 23.32 0.66
CA TYR A 98 7.28 22.28 0.06
C TYR A 98 6.50 21.27 -0.79
N ILE A 99 5.18 21.17 -0.65
CA ILE A 99 4.40 20.12 -1.31
C ILE A 99 3.48 20.75 -2.37
N LYS A 100 3.62 20.30 -3.62
CA LYS A 100 2.66 20.59 -4.70
C LYS A 100 1.42 19.72 -4.53
N SER A 101 1.64 18.40 -4.47
CA SER A 101 0.55 17.43 -4.44
C SER A 101 0.95 16.12 -3.77
N TYR A 102 -0.07 15.39 -3.30
CA TYR A 102 0.04 14.00 -2.88
C TYR A 102 -0.70 13.10 -3.87
N ILE A 103 0.01 12.13 -4.45
CA ILE A 103 -0.55 11.12 -5.35
C ILE A 103 -0.48 9.77 -4.65
N SER A 104 -1.65 9.27 -4.25
CA SER A 104 -1.81 7.94 -3.70
C SER A 104 -2.10 6.95 -4.83
N VAL A 105 -1.28 5.91 -4.98
CA VAL A 105 -1.47 4.88 -6.02
C VAL A 105 -1.71 3.52 -5.39
N SER A 106 -2.84 2.89 -5.70
CA SER A 106 -3.24 1.55 -5.23
C SER A 106 -3.09 1.35 -3.71
N ALA A 107 -3.47 2.36 -2.93
CA ALA A 107 -3.24 2.35 -1.49
C ALA A 107 -4.25 1.46 -0.75
N PRO A 108 -3.80 0.54 0.12
CA PRO A 108 -4.68 -0.31 0.91
C PRO A 108 -5.17 0.41 2.17
N PHE A 109 -5.96 1.48 2.02
CA PHE A 109 -6.45 2.29 3.16
C PHE A 109 -7.20 1.47 4.20
N GLY A 110 -8.00 0.50 3.75
CA GLY A 110 -8.69 -0.45 4.61
C GLY A 110 -8.02 -1.81 4.71
N GLY A 111 -6.76 -1.97 4.30
CA GLY A 111 -6.09 -3.26 4.25
C GLY A 111 -6.58 -4.19 3.13
N THR A 112 -6.15 -5.45 3.15
CA THR A 112 -6.44 -6.47 2.14
C THR A 112 -6.58 -7.86 2.76
N VAL A 113 -7.52 -8.67 2.26
CA VAL A 113 -7.67 -10.08 2.66
C VAL A 113 -6.43 -10.91 2.30
N LYS A 114 -5.65 -10.51 1.28
CA LYS A 114 -4.39 -11.17 0.94
C LYS A 114 -3.36 -11.06 2.07
N ALA A 115 -3.34 -9.96 2.83
CA ALA A 115 -2.48 -9.84 4.00
C ALA A 115 -2.88 -10.85 5.08
N LEU A 116 -4.19 -11.08 5.30
CA LEU A 116 -4.67 -12.13 6.21
C LEU A 116 -4.24 -13.53 5.75
N LEU A 117 -4.31 -13.83 4.46
CA LEU A 117 -3.80 -15.09 3.92
C LEU A 117 -2.33 -15.29 4.30
N GLY A 118 -1.50 -14.25 4.12
CA GLY A 118 -0.10 -14.24 4.51
C GLY A 118 0.14 -14.45 6.02
N VAL A 119 -0.71 -13.89 6.89
CA VAL A 119 -0.59 -14.04 8.35
C VAL A 119 -1.06 -15.43 8.83
N ILE A 120 -2.11 -15.99 8.22
CA ILE A 120 -2.76 -17.22 8.69
C ILE A 120 -2.09 -18.48 8.11
N THR A 121 -2.03 -18.56 6.79
CA THR A 121 -1.51 -19.72 6.05
C THR A 121 -0.10 -19.46 5.52
N GLY A 122 0.27 -18.20 5.32
CA GLY A 122 1.46 -17.83 4.57
C GLY A 122 1.16 -17.60 3.09
N ASP A 123 2.08 -16.94 2.39
CA ASP A 123 2.06 -16.71 0.95
C ASP A 123 3.47 -17.01 0.41
N ASN A 124 3.56 -17.92 -0.57
CA ASN A 124 4.83 -18.27 -1.20
C ASN A 124 5.13 -17.39 -2.42
N PHE A 125 4.31 -16.38 -2.71
CA PHE A 125 4.48 -15.43 -3.82
C PHE A 125 4.62 -16.13 -5.19
N GLY A 126 4.01 -17.31 -5.35
CA GLY A 126 4.11 -18.11 -6.57
C GLY A 126 5.38 -18.97 -6.68
N ILE A 127 6.18 -19.08 -5.62
CA ILE A 127 7.39 -19.94 -5.58
C ILE A 127 6.97 -21.41 -5.46
N PHE A 128 6.95 -22.14 -6.58
CA PHE A 128 6.38 -23.48 -6.70
C PHE A 128 7.04 -24.57 -5.83
N TYR A 129 8.33 -24.42 -5.48
CA TYR A 129 9.07 -25.42 -4.69
C TYR A 129 9.04 -25.17 -3.17
N ARG A 130 8.26 -24.18 -2.71
CA ARG A 130 8.06 -23.89 -1.28
C ARG A 130 6.59 -23.77 -0.95
N THR A 131 6.19 -24.31 0.20
CA THR A 131 4.82 -24.22 0.66
C THR A 131 4.54 -22.84 1.26
N PRO A 132 3.31 -22.31 1.17
CA PRO A 132 2.94 -21.04 1.81
C PRO A 132 3.26 -21.04 3.31
N LEU A 133 3.03 -22.16 3.99
CA LEU A 133 3.31 -22.33 5.43
C LEU A 133 4.77 -22.06 5.80
N SER A 134 5.72 -22.38 4.93
CA SER A 134 7.15 -22.12 5.20
C SER A 134 7.49 -20.63 5.27
N PHE A 135 6.70 -19.76 4.63
CA PHE A 135 6.86 -18.31 4.68
C PHE A 135 6.09 -17.66 5.82
N ARG A 136 5.13 -18.35 6.45
CA ARG A 136 4.29 -17.80 7.52
C ARG A 136 5.10 -17.18 8.67
N PRO A 137 6.18 -17.79 9.21
CA PRO A 137 6.97 -17.17 10.26
C PRO A 137 7.62 -15.84 9.81
N ILE A 138 8.07 -15.77 8.57
CA ILE A 138 8.67 -14.56 7.99
C ILE A 138 7.59 -13.47 7.86
N LEU A 139 6.43 -13.79 7.29
CA LEU A 139 5.33 -12.83 7.13
C LEU A 139 4.77 -12.35 8.47
N ARG A 140 4.70 -13.22 9.47
CA ARG A 140 4.32 -12.87 10.85
C ARG A 140 5.37 -12.01 11.57
N SER A 141 6.62 -11.97 11.10
CA SER A 141 7.63 -11.07 11.63
C SER A 141 7.56 -9.65 11.03
N PHE A 142 6.78 -9.45 9.97
CA PHE A 142 6.65 -8.15 9.30
C PHE A 142 5.44 -7.41 9.86
N SER A 143 5.68 -6.40 10.70
CA SER A 143 4.64 -5.53 11.25
C SER A 143 3.86 -4.80 10.15
N SER A 144 4.48 -4.57 8.99
CA SER A 144 3.86 -4.02 7.78
C SER A 144 2.77 -4.90 7.15
N ILE A 145 2.95 -6.22 7.17
CA ILE A 145 1.94 -7.16 6.68
C ILE A 145 0.76 -7.20 7.65
N ILE A 146 1.07 -7.23 8.95
CA ILE A 146 0.05 -7.27 9.99
C ILE A 146 -0.79 -5.99 10.00
N SER A 147 -0.20 -4.81 9.75
CA SER A 147 -0.93 -3.54 9.73
C SER A 147 -1.90 -3.38 8.56
N THR A 148 -1.73 -4.17 7.49
CA THR A 148 -2.50 -4.07 6.25
C THR A 148 -3.56 -5.17 6.11
N ILE A 149 -3.91 -5.84 7.21
CA ILE A 149 -5.12 -6.69 7.25
C ILE A 149 -6.40 -5.82 7.24
N PRO A 150 -7.57 -6.36 6.86
CA PRO A 150 -8.84 -5.64 6.79
C PRO A 150 -9.15 -4.79 8.03
N ASP A 151 -9.35 -3.49 7.86
CA ASP A 151 -9.61 -2.56 8.97
C ASP A 151 -11.10 -2.52 9.33
N PRO A 152 -11.52 -2.80 10.59
CA PRO A 152 -12.94 -2.80 10.98
C PRO A 152 -13.59 -1.40 10.89
N ARG A 153 -12.82 -0.32 10.75
CA ARG A 153 -13.35 1.03 10.47
C ARG A 153 -13.86 1.18 9.03
N ILE A 154 -13.46 0.29 8.12
CA ILE A 154 -13.86 0.28 6.71
C ILE A 154 -14.69 -0.97 6.38
N TRP A 155 -14.30 -2.13 6.92
CA TRP A 155 -14.93 -3.40 6.62
C TRP A 155 -16.19 -3.62 7.48
N PRO A 156 -17.35 -3.91 6.87
CA PRO A 156 -18.60 -4.16 7.59
C PRO A 156 -18.50 -5.30 8.62
N SER A 157 -19.29 -5.20 9.69
CA SER A 157 -19.30 -6.18 10.78
C SER A 157 -19.95 -7.51 10.43
N ASP A 158 -20.76 -7.54 9.37
CA ASP A 158 -21.42 -8.74 8.83
C ASP A 158 -20.64 -9.39 7.67
N GLN A 159 -19.59 -8.73 7.17
CA GLN A 159 -18.76 -9.27 6.10
C GLN A 159 -17.82 -10.36 6.63
N VAL A 160 -18.17 -11.62 6.35
CA VAL A 160 -17.32 -12.78 6.65
C VAL A 160 -16.11 -12.80 5.71
N ILE A 161 -14.90 -12.71 6.27
CA ILE A 161 -13.63 -12.71 5.53
C ILE A 161 -12.89 -14.05 5.65
N ILE A 162 -13.20 -14.84 6.69
CA ILE A 162 -12.67 -16.19 6.88
C ILE A 162 -13.81 -17.12 7.31
N THR A 163 -13.92 -18.26 6.65
CA THR A 163 -14.82 -19.35 7.03
C THR A 163 -13.99 -20.57 7.38
N THR A 164 -14.20 -21.12 8.57
CA THR A 164 -13.66 -22.42 9.00
C THR A 164 -14.84 -23.38 9.26
N PRO A 165 -14.58 -24.68 9.49
CA PRO A 165 -15.65 -25.64 9.82
C PRO A 165 -16.47 -25.23 11.03
N ASP A 166 -15.81 -24.68 12.04
CA ASP A 166 -16.42 -24.41 13.35
C ASP A 166 -16.83 -22.95 13.52
N LYS A 167 -16.27 -22.03 12.72
CA LYS A 167 -16.40 -20.59 12.96
C LYS A 167 -16.21 -19.71 11.73
N ASN A 168 -16.97 -18.62 11.68
CA ASN A 168 -16.74 -17.52 10.76
C ASN A 168 -16.05 -16.35 11.48
N TYR A 169 -15.13 -15.68 10.80
CA TYR A 169 -14.48 -14.47 11.30
C TYR A 169 -14.73 -13.29 10.35
N THR A 170 -14.94 -12.13 10.97
CA THR A 170 -15.01 -10.82 10.33
C THR A 170 -13.82 -9.97 10.77
N ALA A 171 -13.65 -8.78 10.19
CA ALA A 171 -12.63 -7.82 10.62
C ALA A 171 -12.82 -7.36 12.09
N HIS A 172 -14.01 -7.58 12.66
CA HIS A 172 -14.37 -7.20 14.02
C HIS A 172 -14.06 -8.31 15.05
N ASN A 173 -13.60 -9.49 14.62
CA ASN A 173 -13.34 -10.64 15.49
C ASN A 173 -11.85 -11.02 15.60
N TYR A 174 -10.94 -10.07 15.36
CA TYR A 174 -9.51 -10.32 15.42
C TYR A 174 -8.94 -10.87 16.73
N PRO A 175 -9.37 -10.43 17.93
CA PRO A 175 -8.85 -11.02 19.17
C PRO A 175 -8.99 -12.56 19.19
N SER A 176 -10.16 -13.06 18.80
CA SER A 176 -10.41 -14.49 18.71
C SER A 176 -9.61 -15.13 17.59
N LEU A 177 -9.63 -14.55 16.38
CA LEU A 177 -8.88 -15.10 15.25
C LEU A 177 -7.40 -15.29 15.58
N PHE A 178 -6.75 -14.26 16.15
CA PHE A 178 -5.32 -14.32 16.48
C PHE A 178 -5.02 -15.33 17.60
N GLN A 179 -5.96 -15.57 18.52
CA GLN A 179 -5.87 -16.65 19.49
C GLN A 179 -5.97 -18.02 18.79
N ASP A 180 -6.98 -18.20 17.94
CA ASP A 180 -7.31 -19.46 17.27
C ASP A 180 -6.20 -19.90 16.28
N ILE A 181 -5.43 -18.96 15.72
CA ILE A 181 -4.28 -19.26 14.84
C ILE A 181 -2.93 -19.38 15.59
N GLY A 182 -2.95 -19.33 16.93
CA GLY A 182 -1.76 -19.39 17.78
C GLY A 182 -0.79 -18.21 17.58
N PHE A 183 -1.31 -17.01 17.38
CA PHE A 183 -0.50 -15.80 17.17
C PHE A 183 -1.07 -14.54 17.87
N PRO A 184 -1.34 -14.57 19.19
CA PRO A 184 -1.99 -13.46 19.90
C PRO A 184 -1.20 -12.15 19.85
N VAL A 185 0.14 -12.21 19.78
CA VAL A 185 1.00 -11.02 19.63
C VAL A 185 0.71 -10.25 18.33
N GLY A 186 0.28 -10.94 17.27
CA GLY A 186 -0.10 -10.31 16.01
C GLY A 186 -1.25 -9.32 16.17
N TYR A 187 -2.23 -9.62 17.04
CA TYR A 187 -3.31 -8.69 17.33
C TYR A 187 -2.81 -7.43 18.04
N GLN A 188 -1.82 -7.54 18.93
CA GLN A 188 -1.23 -6.38 19.60
C GLN A 188 -0.48 -5.49 18.62
N VAL A 189 0.28 -6.09 17.69
CA VAL A 189 0.95 -5.37 16.59
C VAL A 189 -0.08 -4.65 15.73
N TYR A 190 -1.15 -5.33 15.32
CA TYR A 190 -2.24 -4.74 14.55
C TYR A 190 -2.89 -3.55 15.27
N LYS A 191 -3.27 -3.73 16.55
CA LYS A 191 -3.88 -2.67 17.36
C LYS A 191 -2.98 -1.45 17.48
N LYS A 192 -1.68 -1.64 17.70
CA LYS A 192 -0.70 -0.55 17.73
C LYS A 192 -0.59 0.15 16.37
N ALA A 193 -0.53 -0.61 15.28
CA ALA A 193 -0.46 -0.07 13.93
C ALA A 193 -1.69 0.77 13.56
N VAL A 194 -2.89 0.33 13.94
CA VAL A 194 -4.14 1.08 13.75
C VAL A 194 -4.09 2.44 14.45
N HIS A 195 -3.49 2.50 15.65
CA HIS A 195 -3.41 3.72 16.44
C HIS A 195 -2.31 4.69 15.95
N GLU A 196 -1.11 4.19 15.63
CA GLU A 196 0.06 5.05 15.39
C GLU A 196 0.39 5.29 13.90
N PHE A 197 -0.13 4.44 13.01
CA PHE A 197 0.20 4.44 11.59
C PHE A 197 -1.00 4.61 10.67
N MET A 198 -2.00 3.72 10.80
CA MET A 198 -3.14 3.66 9.88
C MET A 198 -4.14 4.79 10.17
N THR A 199 -3.96 5.91 9.49
CA THR A 199 -4.91 7.02 9.50
C THR A 199 -5.85 6.91 8.29
N LEU A 200 -7.12 7.19 8.54
CA LEU A 200 -8.15 7.37 7.51
C LEU A 200 -8.40 8.86 7.23
N ASP A 201 -7.73 9.73 7.98
CA ASP A 201 -7.87 11.17 7.85
C ASP A 201 -7.27 11.64 6.53
N TYR A 202 -8.04 12.45 5.81
CA TYR A 202 -7.56 13.10 4.61
C TYR A 202 -6.34 14.00 4.92
N PRO A 203 -5.39 14.13 3.99
CA PRO A 203 -4.20 14.96 4.21
C PRO A 203 -4.55 16.45 4.12
N LYS A 204 -4.84 17.05 5.28
CA LYS A 204 -5.20 18.47 5.40
C LYS A 204 -4.10 19.38 4.85
N ASP A 205 -4.49 20.55 4.34
CA ASP A 205 -3.57 21.60 3.85
C ASP A 205 -2.59 21.16 2.75
N ILE A 206 -2.89 20.09 2.02
CA ILE A 206 -2.20 19.76 0.77
C ILE A 206 -2.95 20.45 -0.37
N PRO A 207 -2.27 21.19 -1.27
CA PRO A 207 -2.94 21.91 -2.35
C PRO A 207 -3.75 20.99 -3.26
N GLU A 208 -3.18 19.84 -3.62
CA GLU A 208 -3.81 18.88 -4.52
C GLU A 208 -3.62 17.43 -4.04
N VAL A 209 -4.72 16.68 -3.98
CA VAL A 209 -4.72 15.28 -3.54
C VAL A 209 -5.30 14.42 -4.65
N TYR A 210 -4.53 13.43 -5.10
CA TYR A 210 -4.93 12.48 -6.14
C TYR A 210 -5.08 11.08 -5.55
N CYS A 211 -6.24 10.49 -5.80
CA CYS A 211 -6.62 9.14 -5.41
C CYS A 211 -6.61 8.26 -6.67
N VAL A 212 -5.51 7.54 -6.89
CA VAL A 212 -5.31 6.67 -8.04
C VAL A 212 -5.51 5.22 -7.62
N TYR A 213 -6.49 4.55 -8.22
CA TYR A 213 -6.74 3.13 -7.96
C TYR A 213 -7.31 2.44 -9.20
N SER A 214 -7.32 1.10 -9.18
CA SER A 214 -7.87 0.29 -10.26
C SER A 214 -8.98 -0.66 -9.77
N SER A 215 -9.75 -1.16 -10.72
CA SER A 215 -10.77 -2.20 -10.51
C SER A 215 -10.82 -3.14 -11.71
N GLY A 216 -11.71 -4.12 -11.69
CA GLY A 216 -11.94 -5.11 -12.74
C GLY A 216 -11.06 -6.35 -12.63
N LEU A 217 -10.38 -6.58 -11.50
CA LEU A 217 -9.47 -7.72 -11.32
C LEU A 217 -9.86 -8.57 -10.10
N LEU A 218 -9.82 -9.88 -10.30
CA LEU A 218 -10.12 -10.86 -9.26
C LEU A 218 -9.21 -10.68 -8.06
N THR A 219 -9.79 -10.26 -6.94
CA THR A 219 -9.10 -9.96 -5.70
C THR A 219 -9.69 -10.81 -4.58
N ILE A 220 -8.85 -11.34 -3.69
CA ILE A 220 -9.31 -12.28 -2.66
C ILE A 220 -10.32 -11.58 -1.75
N LYS A 221 -11.56 -12.08 -1.72
CA LYS A 221 -12.65 -11.62 -0.87
C LYS A 221 -12.71 -12.38 0.46
N ARG A 222 -12.55 -13.71 0.39
CA ARG A 222 -12.76 -14.59 1.53
C ARG A 222 -11.87 -15.83 1.47
N LEU A 223 -11.38 -16.24 2.64
CA LEU A 223 -10.60 -17.46 2.83
C LEU A 223 -11.52 -18.56 3.39
N ILE A 224 -11.67 -19.67 2.67
CA ILE A 224 -12.57 -20.77 3.06
C ILE A 224 -11.73 -22.01 3.38
N TYR A 225 -11.62 -22.31 4.68
CA TYR A 225 -10.94 -23.47 5.23
C TYR A 225 -11.92 -24.63 5.36
N LYS A 226 -11.50 -25.81 4.90
CA LYS A 226 -12.34 -27.01 4.93
C LYS A 226 -12.03 -27.87 6.17
N PRO A 227 -12.92 -28.80 6.54
CA PRO A 227 -12.61 -29.80 7.57
C PRO A 227 -11.30 -30.53 7.28
N SER A 228 -10.58 -30.88 8.34
CA SER A 228 -9.40 -31.73 8.24
C SER A 228 -9.79 -33.09 7.67
N SER A 229 -8.81 -33.75 7.05
CA SER A 229 -8.97 -35.10 6.49
C SER A 229 -7.60 -35.76 6.44
N LEU A 230 -7.53 -37.03 6.03
CA LEU A 230 -6.27 -37.75 5.85
C LEU A 230 -5.24 -36.99 4.98
N PHE A 231 -5.70 -36.17 4.04
CA PHE A 231 -4.86 -35.41 3.10
C PHE A 231 -4.91 -33.89 3.31
N ARG A 232 -5.55 -33.42 4.38
CA ARG A 232 -5.70 -31.99 4.65
C ARG A 232 -5.55 -31.70 6.13
N SER A 233 -4.51 -30.94 6.47
CA SER A 233 -4.30 -30.41 7.81
C SER A 233 -5.48 -29.56 8.29
N GLU A 234 -5.61 -29.42 9.60
CA GLU A 234 -6.57 -28.52 10.22
C GLU A 234 -6.25 -27.04 9.99
N PHE A 235 -7.24 -26.16 10.20
CA PHE A 235 -7.00 -24.72 10.27
C PHE A 235 -6.07 -24.40 11.45
N PRO A 236 -5.07 -23.51 11.32
CA PRO A 236 -4.73 -22.67 10.15
C PRO A 236 -3.66 -23.28 9.22
N ASN A 237 -3.31 -24.56 9.38
CA ASN A 237 -2.17 -25.21 8.73
C ASN A 237 -2.48 -25.82 7.35
N GLN A 238 -3.48 -25.30 6.64
CA GLN A 238 -3.90 -25.75 5.31
C GLN A 238 -4.02 -24.56 4.35
N SER A 239 -4.01 -24.84 3.05
CA SER A 239 -4.37 -23.84 2.03
C SER A 239 -5.88 -23.68 1.94
N PRO A 240 -6.43 -22.45 2.07
CA PRO A 240 -7.86 -22.22 1.92
C PRO A 240 -8.29 -22.27 0.45
N LYS A 241 -9.57 -22.54 0.21
CA LYS A 241 -10.23 -22.13 -1.04
C LYS A 241 -10.41 -20.62 -1.02
N LEU A 242 -10.09 -19.96 -2.12
CA LEU A 242 -10.25 -18.52 -2.27
C LEU A 242 -11.56 -18.20 -2.98
N GLU A 243 -12.31 -17.26 -2.42
CA GLU A 243 -13.39 -16.56 -3.12
C GLU A 243 -12.89 -15.17 -3.51
N TYR A 244 -13.34 -14.67 -4.66
CA TYR A 244 -12.86 -13.43 -5.24
C TYR A 244 -13.97 -12.39 -5.36
N GLU A 245 -13.57 -11.12 -5.34
CA GLU A 245 -14.37 -9.94 -5.63
C GLU A 245 -13.58 -8.95 -6.48
N ASP A 246 -14.13 -7.76 -6.67
CA ASP A 246 -13.50 -6.69 -7.42
C ASP A 246 -12.37 -6.00 -6.64
N GLY A 247 -11.35 -5.54 -7.36
CA GLY A 247 -10.17 -4.86 -6.87
C GLY A 247 -9.07 -4.79 -7.93
N ASP A 248 -7.82 -4.68 -7.48
CA ASP A 248 -6.65 -4.56 -8.37
C ASP A 248 -5.84 -5.86 -8.52
N GLY A 249 -6.38 -6.98 -8.04
CA GLY A 249 -5.71 -8.28 -7.97
C GLY A 249 -4.94 -8.51 -6.66
N THR A 250 -4.83 -7.49 -5.80
CA THR A 250 -4.21 -7.60 -4.46
C THR A 250 -5.06 -6.95 -3.38
N VAL A 251 -5.54 -5.72 -3.61
CA VAL A 251 -6.29 -4.90 -2.66
C VAL A 251 -7.73 -4.79 -3.11
N ASN A 252 -8.65 -5.06 -2.19
CA ASN A 252 -10.09 -5.05 -2.42
C ASN A 252 -10.56 -3.63 -2.78
N LEU A 253 -11.52 -3.52 -3.71
CA LEU A 253 -12.01 -2.22 -4.20
C LEU A 253 -12.44 -1.28 -3.07
N GLN A 254 -13.13 -1.80 -2.05
CA GLN A 254 -13.58 -0.99 -0.91
C GLN A 254 -12.44 -0.34 -0.11
N SER A 255 -11.28 -1.01 -0.05
CA SER A 255 -10.08 -0.50 0.59
C SER A 255 -9.40 0.55 -0.29
N LEU A 256 -9.29 0.28 -1.60
CA LEU A 256 -8.70 1.19 -2.58
C LEU A 256 -9.44 2.52 -2.67
N GLN A 257 -10.77 2.47 -2.77
CA GLN A 257 -11.61 3.65 -3.03
C GLN A 257 -11.89 4.49 -1.79
N HIS A 258 -11.32 4.16 -0.62
CA HIS A 258 -11.60 4.93 0.60
C HIS A 258 -11.26 6.42 0.44
N CYS A 259 -10.17 6.74 -0.28
CA CYS A 259 -9.77 8.12 -0.53
C CYS A 259 -10.78 8.94 -1.33
N THR A 260 -11.75 8.31 -2.02
CA THR A 260 -12.81 9.03 -2.75
C THR A 260 -13.75 9.82 -1.82
N LYS A 261 -13.75 9.50 -0.52
CA LYS A 261 -14.53 10.19 0.51
C LYS A 261 -13.87 11.48 1.00
N TRP A 262 -12.61 11.73 0.64
CA TRP A 262 -11.88 12.91 1.08
C TRP A 262 -12.38 14.18 0.36
N PRO A 263 -12.40 15.33 1.05
CA PRO A 263 -12.83 16.58 0.42
C PRO A 263 -11.84 17.01 -0.68
N ASN A 264 -12.37 17.47 -1.81
CA ASN A 264 -11.61 18.01 -2.95
C ASN A 264 -10.55 17.05 -3.53
N VAL A 265 -10.75 15.74 -3.38
CA VAL A 265 -9.87 14.73 -3.96
C VAL A 265 -10.13 14.58 -5.46
N SER A 266 -9.06 14.54 -6.25
CA SER A 266 -9.13 14.18 -7.66
C SER A 266 -8.99 12.67 -7.81
N VAL A 267 -9.99 12.01 -8.39
CA VAL A 267 -10.03 10.55 -8.52
C VAL A 267 -9.57 10.14 -9.91
N ILE A 268 -8.65 9.18 -9.96
CA ILE A 268 -8.14 8.60 -11.21
C ILE A 268 -8.35 7.10 -11.11
N HIS A 269 -9.46 6.67 -11.69
CA HIS A 269 -9.87 5.27 -11.69
C HIS A 269 -9.43 4.59 -12.98
N LEU A 270 -8.55 3.59 -12.85
CA LEU A 270 -7.96 2.86 -13.96
C LEU A 270 -8.52 1.44 -14.03
N ILE A 271 -9.54 1.22 -14.85
CA ILE A 271 -10.13 -0.12 -15.04
C ILE A 271 -9.09 -1.06 -15.66
N VAL A 272 -8.99 -2.28 -15.13
CA VAL A 272 -8.13 -3.39 -15.57
C VAL A 272 -6.66 -3.01 -15.57
N SER A 273 -6.17 -2.56 -14.40
CA SER A 273 -4.74 -2.33 -14.16
C SER A 273 -4.32 -3.03 -12.87
N ASN A 274 -3.42 -4.01 -12.95
CA ASN A 274 -3.04 -4.81 -11.79
C ASN A 274 -2.22 -4.00 -10.76
N HIS A 275 -2.29 -4.39 -9.50
CA HIS A 275 -1.71 -3.70 -8.34
C HIS A 275 -0.32 -3.11 -8.58
N VAL A 276 0.63 -3.90 -9.09
CA VAL A 276 1.99 -3.42 -9.40
C VAL A 276 2.10 -2.84 -10.83
N PRO A 277 1.57 -3.51 -11.88
CA PRO A 277 1.60 -2.98 -13.25
C PRO A 277 0.97 -1.60 -13.45
N ILE A 278 0.14 -1.09 -12.53
CA ILE A 278 -0.38 0.28 -12.57
C ILE A 278 0.71 1.35 -12.69
N LEU A 279 1.91 1.10 -12.16
CA LEU A 279 3.05 2.01 -12.26
C LEU A 279 3.62 2.11 -13.69
N ALA A 280 3.25 1.18 -14.57
CA ALA A 280 3.61 1.16 -15.98
C ALA A 280 2.39 1.37 -16.90
N ASP A 281 1.18 1.58 -16.35
CA ASP A 281 -0.03 1.83 -17.14
C ASP A 281 0.11 3.17 -17.87
N GLU A 282 -0.07 3.19 -19.20
CA GLU A 282 0.09 4.41 -19.98
C GLU A 282 -0.84 5.54 -19.55
N ARG A 283 -2.06 5.23 -19.09
CA ARG A 283 -3.03 6.23 -18.62
C ARG A 283 -2.50 6.89 -17.36
N PHE A 284 -1.94 6.10 -16.45
CA PHE A 284 -1.26 6.60 -15.26
C PHE A 284 -0.04 7.44 -15.62
N LEU A 285 0.84 6.93 -16.47
CA LEU A 285 2.06 7.64 -16.89
C LEU A 285 1.72 9.00 -17.52
N LYS A 286 0.77 9.04 -18.46
CA LYS A 286 0.30 10.28 -19.11
C LYS A 286 -0.28 11.26 -18.10
N PHE A 287 -1.09 10.79 -17.15
CA PHE A 287 -1.61 11.62 -16.07
C PHE A 287 -0.46 12.27 -15.28
N VAL A 288 0.47 11.46 -14.77
CA VAL A 288 1.53 12.01 -13.91
C VAL A 288 2.42 12.95 -14.71
N GLN A 289 2.71 12.65 -15.99
CA GLN A 289 3.41 13.58 -16.90
C GLN A 289 2.74 14.94 -16.91
N ASN A 290 1.46 14.96 -17.30
CA ASN A 290 0.72 16.19 -17.50
C ASN A 290 0.70 17.00 -16.21
N HIS A 291 0.47 16.33 -15.07
CA HIS A 291 0.46 16.97 -13.76
C HIS A 291 1.80 17.59 -13.36
N VAL A 292 2.92 16.91 -13.62
CA VAL A 292 4.24 17.42 -13.23
C VAL A 292 4.82 18.44 -14.23
N THR A 293 4.35 18.44 -15.49
CA THR A 293 4.83 19.37 -16.53
C THR A 293 3.95 20.59 -16.75
N THR A 294 2.66 20.53 -16.43
CA THR A 294 1.80 21.72 -16.50
C THR A 294 2.24 22.72 -15.45
N SER A 295 2.77 23.84 -15.94
CA SER A 295 2.96 25.03 -15.12
C SER A 295 1.57 25.62 -14.91
N THR A 296 1.12 25.73 -13.66
CA THR A 296 0.11 26.72 -13.32
C THR A 296 0.75 28.07 -13.65
N VAL A 297 0.43 28.60 -14.83
CA VAL A 297 0.65 30.01 -15.13
C VAL A 297 -0.23 30.74 -14.13
N SER A 298 0.37 31.14 -13.01
CA SER A 298 -0.20 32.17 -12.17
C SER A 298 -0.27 33.40 -13.05
N ASN A 299 -1.47 33.68 -13.59
CA ASN A 299 -1.77 34.96 -14.18
C ASN A 299 -1.46 36.02 -13.11
N ASN A 300 -0.53 36.92 -13.45
CA ASN A 300 -0.17 38.09 -12.67
C ASN A 300 -1.39 38.94 -12.33
#